data_AF-A0A3A8H3V0-F1
#
_entry.id   AF-A0A3A8H3V0-F1
#
_cell.length_a   1.000
_cell.length_b   1.000
_cell.length_c   1.000
_cell.angle_alpha   90.00
_cell.angle_beta   90.00
_cell.angle_gamma   90.00
#
_symmetry.space_group_name_H-M   'P 1'
#
loop_
_entity.id
_entity.type
_entity.pdbx_description
1 polymer ?
#
loop_
_entity_poly.entity_id
_entity_poly.type
_entity_poly.pdbx_seq_one_letter_code
_entity_poly.pdbx_strand_id
1 'polypeptide(L)'
;LAPLFGRPAANANGPVLVVGTTRPELGLRTDEVSEVAVLTGTELLPAPPSLEEEAGALVSGVSPDGTLVLEGEALLGDSRLVFELSEEGVA
;
A
#
# COMPACT_ATOMS: atom_id res chain seq x y z
N LEU A 1 0.37 4.50 -5.07
CA LEU A 1 1.43 3.82 -4.29
C LEU A 1 2.85 3.98 -4.88
N ALA A 2 3.02 3.92 -6.20
CA ALA A 2 4.35 3.99 -6.85
C ALA A 2 5.35 5.03 -6.29
N PRO A 3 4.96 6.28 -5.98
CA PRO A 3 5.88 7.27 -5.40
C PRO A 3 6.50 6.90 -4.06
N LEU A 4 5.83 6.08 -3.26
CA LEU A 4 6.38 5.60 -1.98
C LEU A 4 7.61 4.70 -2.17
N PHE A 5 7.76 4.14 -3.38
CA PHE A 5 8.83 3.21 -3.77
C PHE A 5 9.75 3.83 -4.84
N GLY A 6 9.90 5.16 -4.86
CA GLY A 6 10.79 5.87 -5.78
C GLY A 6 10.36 5.82 -7.26
N ARG A 7 9.15 5.30 -7.54
CA ARG A 7 8.62 5.22 -8.91
C ARG A 7 7.75 6.43 -9.22
N PRO A 8 7.71 6.89 -10.48
CA PRO A 8 6.82 7.98 -10.87
C PRO A 8 5.37 7.64 -10.57
N ALA A 9 4.59 8.65 -10.18
CA ALA A 9 3.15 8.49 -10.01
C ALA A 9 2.53 8.05 -11.34
N ALA A 10 1.79 6.95 -11.32
CA ALA A 10 1.00 6.55 -12.47
C ALA A 10 -0.23 7.45 -12.55
N ASN A 11 -0.46 8.08 -13.71
CA ASN A 11 -1.74 8.72 -14.05
C ASN A 11 -2.75 7.64 -14.45
N ALA A 12 -3.00 6.68 -13.55
CA ALA A 12 -3.90 5.56 -13.80
C ALA A 12 -5.31 5.88 -13.29
N ASN A 13 -6.32 5.51 -14.07
CA ASN A 13 -7.73 5.44 -13.68
C ASN A 13 -8.09 4.04 -13.18
N GLY A 14 -7.19 3.43 -12.40
CA GLY A 14 -7.40 2.09 -11.86
C GLY A 14 -8.24 2.10 -10.58
N PRO A 15 -8.54 0.91 -10.04
CA PRO A 15 -9.42 0.77 -8.88
C PRO A 15 -8.85 1.43 -7.63
N VAL A 16 -9.75 1.76 -6.70
CA VAL A 16 -9.42 2.32 -5.40
C VAL A 16 -9.58 1.22 -4.36
N LEU A 17 -8.48 0.82 -3.73
CA LEU A 17 -8.46 -0.12 -2.61
C LEU A 17 -8.73 0.65 -1.32
N VAL A 18 -9.85 0.38 -0.67
CA VAL A 18 -10.16 0.99 0.62
C VAL A 18 -9.44 0.22 1.72
N VAL A 19 -8.55 0.87 2.46
CA VAL A 19 -7.70 0.23 3.49
C VAL A 19 -7.95 0.88 4.85
N GLY A 20 -8.15 0.05 5.88
CA GLY A 20 -8.36 0.51 7.24
C GLY A 20 -9.25 -0.45 8.00
N THR A 21 -8.92 -0.69 9.27
CA THR A 21 -9.72 -1.55 10.14
C THR A 21 -10.94 -0.83 10.73
N THR A 22 -10.95 0.51 10.69
CA THR A 22 -11.95 1.35 11.40
C THR A 22 -12.38 2.62 10.67
N ARG A 23 -11.83 2.95 9.48
CA ARG A 23 -12.21 4.16 8.72
C ARG A 23 -12.44 3.88 7.23
N PRO A 24 -13.57 4.34 6.65
CA PRO A 24 -13.88 4.18 5.23
C PRO A 24 -13.10 5.13 4.30
N GLU A 25 -12.23 5.98 4.84
CA GLU A 25 -11.75 7.18 4.15
C GLU A 25 -10.44 7.00 3.37
N LEU A 26 -9.65 5.93 3.62
CA LEU A 26 -8.40 5.76 2.87
C LEU A 26 -8.61 4.90 1.62
N GLY A 27 -8.58 5.56 0.47
CA GLY A 27 -8.50 4.91 -0.84
C GLY A 27 -7.08 4.92 -1.41
N LEU A 28 -6.52 3.74 -1.69
CA LEU A 28 -5.27 3.58 -2.43
C LEU A 28 -5.58 3.32 -3.90
N ARG A 29 -5.15 4.20 -4.79
CA ARG A 29 -5.26 3.94 -6.22
C ARG A 29 -4.19 2.93 -6.66
N THR A 30 -4.64 1.84 -7.25
CA THR A 30 -3.79 0.82 -7.89
C THR A 30 -4.06 0.79 -9.38
N ASP A 31 -3.14 0.22 -10.15
CA ASP A 31 -3.31 0.06 -11.60
C ASP A 31 -4.35 -1.03 -11.90
N GLU A 32 -4.28 -2.16 -11.18
CA GLU A 32 -5.15 -3.33 -11.33
C GLU A 32 -5.29 -4.06 -9.98
N VAL A 33 -6.37 -4.84 -9.83
CA VAL A 33 -6.50 -5.90 -8.81
C VAL A 33 -6.57 -7.23 -9.54
N SER A 34 -5.57 -8.08 -9.36
CA SER A 34 -5.45 -9.32 -10.12
C SER A 34 -6.02 -10.54 -9.38
N GLU A 35 -5.73 -10.71 -8.08
CA GLU A 35 -6.20 -11.87 -7.31
C GLU A 35 -6.27 -11.64 -5.80
N VAL A 36 -6.91 -12.58 -5.10
CA VAL A 36 -6.89 -12.70 -3.63
C VAL A 36 -6.17 -13.98 -3.27
N ALA A 37 -5.00 -13.86 -2.63
CA ALA A 37 -4.17 -14.98 -2.20
C ALA A 37 -4.13 -15.09 -0.66
N VAL A 38 -4.09 -16.32 -0.16
CA VAL A 38 -3.81 -16.57 1.26
C VAL A 38 -2.30 -16.71 1.42
N LEU A 39 -1.70 -15.83 2.23
CA LEU A 39 -0.28 -15.88 2.55
C LEU A 39 -0.09 -16.36 3.98
N THR A 40 0.80 -17.33 4.17
CA THR A 40 1.20 -17.79 5.50
C THR A 40 2.41 -16.97 5.96
N GLY A 41 2.37 -16.41 7.17
CA GLY A 41 3.44 -15.51 7.65
C GLY A 41 4.85 -16.14 7.67
N THR A 42 4.95 -17.46 7.71
CA THR A 42 6.21 -18.21 7.61
C THR A 42 6.82 -18.25 6.22
N GLU A 43 6.05 -17.88 5.19
CA GLU A 43 6.48 -17.87 3.78
C GLU A 43 7.06 -16.52 3.35
N LEU A 44 6.94 -15.49 4.20
CA LEU A 44 7.46 -14.17 3.90
C LEU A 44 8.98 -14.14 4.12
N LEU A 45 9.68 -13.82 3.03
CA LEU A 45 11.09 -13.47 3.04
C LEU A 45 11.25 -12.04 3.57
N PRO A 46 12.41 -11.70 4.16
CA PRO A 46 12.69 -10.33 4.59
C PRO A 46 12.60 -9.36 3.42
N ALA A 47 12.26 -8.10 3.73
CA ALA A 47 12.23 -7.03 2.74
C ALA A 47 13.59 -6.91 2.02
N PRO A 48 13.61 -6.55 0.71
CA PRO A 48 14.85 -6.36 -0.02
C PRO A 48 15.66 -5.22 0.61
N PRO A 49 16.99 -5.39 0.82
CA PRO A 49 17.84 -4.35 1.41
C PRO A 49 17.80 -3.03 0.64
N SER A 50 17.54 -3.09 -0.67
CA SER A 50 17.39 -1.92 -1.54
C SER A 50 16.23 -1.01 -1.14
N LEU A 51 15.29 -1.46 -0.31
CA LEU A 51 14.14 -0.67 0.15
C LEU A 51 14.37 -0.02 1.52
N GLU A 52 15.42 -0.39 2.28
CA GLU A 52 15.59 0.01 3.69
C GLU A 52 15.47 1.52 3.92
N GLU A 53 16.06 2.35 3.05
CA GLU A 53 16.05 3.81 3.21
C GLU A 53 14.75 4.48 2.73
N GLU A 54 14.08 3.92 1.72
CA GLU A 54 12.97 4.59 1.02
C GLU A 54 11.57 4.12 1.47
N ALA A 55 11.43 2.82 1.66
CA ALA A 55 10.12 2.19 1.87
C ALA A 55 10.16 0.98 2.81
N GLY A 56 11.31 0.68 3.42
CA GLY A 56 11.50 -0.53 4.23
C GLY A 56 10.48 -0.65 5.35
N ALA A 57 10.16 0.47 6.01
CA ALA A 57 9.13 0.52 7.06
C ALA A 57 7.70 0.23 6.54
N LEU A 58 7.45 0.33 5.23
CA LEU A 58 6.17 0.05 4.60
C LEU A 58 6.02 -1.41 4.15
N VAL A 59 7.07 -2.22 4.26
CA VAL A 59 7.11 -3.60 3.76
C VAL A 59 7.20 -4.56 4.93
N SER A 60 6.19 -5.42 5.08
CA SER A 60 6.17 -6.51 6.05
C SER A 60 7.09 -7.66 5.59
N GLY A 61 7.19 -7.89 4.29
CA GLY A 61 8.09 -8.87 3.68
C GLY A 61 7.86 -9.05 2.18
N VAL A 62 8.41 -10.13 1.64
CA VAL A 62 8.27 -10.52 0.23
C VAL A 62 7.78 -11.96 0.15
N SER A 63 6.73 -12.23 -0.63
CA SER A 63 6.30 -13.61 -0.88
C SER A 63 7.27 -14.34 -1.82
N PRO A 64 7.22 -15.68 -1.89
CA PRO A 64 8.17 -16.47 -2.68
C PRO A 64 8.16 -16.17 -4.20
N ASP A 65 7.06 -15.64 -4.71
CA ASP A 65 6.89 -15.19 -6.10
C ASP A 65 7.46 -13.78 -6.37
N GLY A 66 7.98 -13.11 -5.34
CA GLY A 66 8.55 -11.77 -5.44
C GLY A 66 7.56 -10.63 -5.20
N THR A 67 6.32 -10.92 -4.80
CA THR A 67 5.33 -9.87 -4.48
C THR A 67 5.65 -9.22 -3.12
N LEU A 68 5.67 -7.88 -3.09
CA LEU A 68 5.87 -7.14 -1.83
C LEU A 68 4.57 -7.17 -1.00
N VAL A 69 4.71 -7.54 0.27
CA VAL A 69 3.61 -7.47 1.24
C VAL A 69 3.76 -6.20 2.06
N LEU A 70 2.74 -5.35 2.00
CA LEU A 70 2.76 -4.04 2.66
C LEU A 70 2.32 -4.14 4.13
N GLU A 71 2.97 -3.35 4.99
CA GLU A 71 2.57 -3.18 6.38
C GLU A 71 1.44 -2.15 6.46
N GLY A 72 0.23 -2.63 6.78
CA GLY A 72 -0.99 -1.81 6.70
C GLY A 72 -0.99 -0.61 7.64
N GLU A 73 -0.56 -0.81 8.89
CA GLU A 73 -0.52 0.27 9.89
C GLU A 73 0.57 1.31 9.57
N ALA A 74 1.74 0.86 9.11
CA ALA A 74 2.80 1.77 8.68
C ALA A 74 2.40 2.57 7.45
N LEU A 75 1.70 1.93 6.49
CA LEU A 75 1.15 2.60 5.33
C LEU A 75 0.12 3.66 5.73
N LEU A 76 -0.82 3.32 6.61
CA LEU A 76 -1.83 4.25 7.13
C LEU A 76 -1.23 5.45 7.88
N GLY A 77 -0.05 5.28 8.49
CA GLY A 77 0.67 6.32 9.22
C GLY A 77 1.68 7.12 8.38
N ASP A 78 1.92 6.79 7.11
CA ASP A 78 2.94 7.46 6.30
C ASP A 78 2.50 8.89 5.94
N SER A 79 3.31 9.88 6.37
CA SER A 79 3.02 11.31 6.16
C SER A 79 3.00 11.76 4.71
N ARG A 80 3.50 10.95 3.77
CA ARG A 80 3.45 11.23 2.33
C ARG A 80 2.09 10.91 1.73
N LEU A 81 1.24 10.17 2.44
CA LEU A 81 -0.15 10.01 2.06
C LEU A 81 -0.90 11.31 2.39
N VAL A 82 -1.25 12.05 1.35
CA VAL A 82 -2.09 13.24 1.47
C VAL A 82 -3.54 12.80 1.40
N PHE A 83 -4.26 13.07 2.48
CA PHE A 83 -5.68 12.77 2.60
C PHE A 83 -6.47 14.00 2.18
N GLU A 84 -7.04 13.98 0.97
CA GLU A 84 -8.12 14.91 0.63
C GLU A 84 -9.40 14.36 1.26
N LEU A 85 -9.75 14.88 2.44
CA LEU A 85 -11.08 14.71 2.99
C LEU A 85 -12.03 15.51 2.10
N SER A 86 -12.64 14.86 1.11
CA SER A 86 -13.77 15.46 0.40
C SER A 86 -14.88 15.71 1.41
N GLU A 87 -15.26 16.98 1.59
CA GLU A 87 -16.46 17.38 2.33
C GLU A 87 -17.74 16.94 1.56
N GLU A 88 -17.90 15.66 1.28
CA GLU A 88 -19.13 15.12 0.71
C GLU A 88 -19.88 14.38 1.83
N GLY A 89 -20.73 15.11 2.57
CA GLY A 89 -21.64 14.48 3.51
C GLY A 89 -22.20 15.30 4.68
N VAL A 90 -22.12 16.63 4.69
CA VAL A 90 -22.90 17.45 5.64
C VAL A 90 -24.02 18.18 4.89
N ALA A 91 -25.08 17.46 4.55
CA ALA A 91 -26.37 18.02 4.16
C ALA A 91 -27.51 17.09 4.55
#